data_AF-A0AAD4I3L3-F1
#
_entry.id   AF-A0AAD4I3L3-F1
#
_cell.length_a   1.000
_cell.length_b   1.000
_cell.length_c   1.000
_cell.angle_alpha   90.00
_cell.angle_beta   90.00
_cell.angle_gamma   90.00
#
_symmetry.space_group_name_H-M   'P 1'
#
loop_
_entity.id
_entity.type
_entity.pdbx_description
1 polymer ?
#
loop_
_entity_poly.entity_id
_entity_poly.type
_entity_poly.pdbx_seq_one_letter_code
_entity_poly.pdbx_strand_id
1 'polypeptide(L)'
;MQLRPAANEPESQPNYGPTTVQRPRRVDFLHPGYSGRAVLLSLPALDDGGIDFDTALAACGLVAGNRWSDGFFSSDRSGAVSVERPEDGILREPQYFF
;
A
#
# COMPACT_ATOMS: atom_id res chain seq x y z
N MET A 1 40.45 -23.00 15.38
CA MET A 1 39.18 -22.24 15.28
C MET A 1 39.35 -20.97 16.09
N GLN A 2 39.25 -19.80 15.47
CA GLN A 2 39.48 -18.51 16.10
C GLN A 2 38.12 -17.91 16.44
N LEU A 3 37.86 -17.68 17.73
CA LEU A 3 36.59 -17.11 18.20
C LEU A 3 36.50 -15.65 17.75
N ARG A 4 35.31 -15.23 17.30
CA ARG A 4 35.05 -13.84 16.92
C ARG A 4 35.13 -12.93 18.17
N PRO A 5 35.64 -11.69 18.05
CA PRO A 5 35.60 -10.72 19.14
C PRO A 5 34.16 -10.43 19.58
N ALA A 6 33.99 -10.10 20.87
CA ALA A 6 32.70 -9.65 21.40
C ALA A 6 32.22 -8.41 20.63
N ALA A 7 30.93 -8.36 20.33
CA ALA A 7 30.31 -7.20 19.69
C ALA A 7 30.53 -5.96 20.58
N ASN A 8 31.05 -4.89 19.98
CA ASN A 8 31.16 -3.58 20.64
C ASN A 8 29.77 -3.11 21.11
N GLU A 9 29.76 -2.33 22.19
CA GLU A 9 28.57 -1.81 22.88
C GLU A 9 27.50 -1.24 21.92
N PRO A 10 26.21 -1.33 22.28
CA PRO A 10 25.14 -0.82 21.43
C PRO A 10 25.39 0.66 21.12
N GLU A 11 25.49 0.99 19.83
CA GLU A 11 25.56 2.36 19.36
C GLU A 11 24.43 3.16 20.03
N SER A 12 24.79 4.32 20.58
CA SER A 12 23.84 5.21 21.23
C SER A 12 22.73 5.57 20.24
N GLN A 13 21.51 5.10 20.47
CA GLN A 13 20.37 5.42 19.62
C GLN A 13 20.27 6.94 19.48
N PRO A 14 20.22 7.49 18.25
CA PRO A 14 20.01 8.91 18.07
C PRO A 14 18.69 9.31 18.74
N ASN A 15 18.73 10.43 19.47
CA ASN A 15 17.58 10.97 20.18
C ASN A 15 16.57 11.49 19.15
N TYR A 16 15.68 10.62 18.66
CA TYR A 16 14.50 11.03 17.91
C TYR A 16 13.53 11.67 18.89
N GLY A 17 13.71 12.98 19.15
CA GLY A 17 12.62 13.79 19.70
C GLY A 17 11.36 13.62 18.84
N PRO A 18 10.16 13.98 19.34
CA PRO A 18 8.94 13.84 18.56
C PRO A 18 8.97 14.85 17.40
N THR A 19 9.61 14.47 16.30
CA THR A 19 9.39 15.08 15.00
C THR A 19 7.92 14.88 14.72
N THR A 20 7.18 15.94 14.40
CA THR A 20 5.82 15.83 13.89
C THR A 20 5.90 15.14 12.52
N VAL A 21 6.02 13.81 12.51
CA VAL A 21 5.98 13.00 11.29
C VAL A 21 4.56 13.14 10.77
N GLN A 22 4.38 13.95 9.74
CA GLN A 22 3.11 13.99 9.03
C GLN A 22 2.82 12.57 8.56
N ARG A 23 1.68 12.02 8.98
CA ARG A 23 1.26 10.72 8.49
C ARG A 23 1.10 10.83 6.96
N PRO A 24 1.68 9.91 6.19
CA PRO A 24 1.49 9.93 4.75
C PRO A 24 -0.01 9.83 4.45
N ARG A 25 -0.43 10.45 3.34
CA ARG A 25 -1.76 10.22 2.78
C ARG A 25 -1.95 8.73 2.55
N ARG A 26 -3.19 8.27 2.50
CA ARG A 26 -3.50 6.86 2.25
C ARG A 26 -4.35 6.73 1.00
N VAL A 27 -4.19 5.60 0.34
CA VAL A 27 -5.04 5.14 -0.76
C VAL A 27 -5.86 3.98 -0.22
N ASP A 28 -7.19 4.12 -0.29
CA ASP A 28 -8.14 3.12 0.17
C ASP A 28 -8.61 2.24 -0.99
N PHE A 29 -8.49 0.93 -0.83
CA PHE A 29 -8.99 -0.06 -1.75
C PHE A 29 -10.26 -0.68 -1.16
N LEU A 30 -11.37 -0.58 -1.88
CA LEU A 30 -12.68 -1.04 -1.44
C LEU A 30 -13.07 -2.33 -2.16
N HIS A 31 -13.63 -3.29 -1.42
CA HIS A 31 -14.20 -4.48 -2.04
C HIS A 31 -15.64 -4.21 -2.52
N PRO A 32 -16.01 -4.56 -3.76
CA PRO A 32 -17.33 -4.22 -4.32
C PRO A 32 -18.49 -4.92 -3.60
N GLY A 33 -18.23 -6.09 -3.00
CA GLY A 33 -19.21 -6.83 -2.19
C GLY A 33 -19.47 -6.24 -0.80
N TYR A 34 -18.71 -5.25 -0.34
CA TYR A 34 -18.94 -4.62 0.96
C TYR A 34 -19.96 -3.49 0.87
N SER A 35 -20.85 -3.40 1.86
CA SER A 35 -21.80 -2.31 1.97
C SER A 35 -21.12 -1.03 2.51
N GLY A 36 -21.62 0.14 2.09
CA GLY A 36 -21.12 1.42 2.59
C GLY A 36 -19.67 1.72 2.20
N ARG A 37 -18.85 2.13 3.18
CA ARG A 37 -17.44 2.55 3.00
C ARG A 37 -16.45 1.62 3.70
N ALA A 38 -16.79 0.34 3.87
CA ALA A 38 -15.86 -0.60 4.47
C ALA A 38 -14.65 -0.80 3.53
N VAL A 39 -13.46 -0.58 4.07
CA VAL A 39 -12.18 -0.65 3.34
C VAL A 39 -11.65 -2.07 3.39
N LEU A 40 -11.27 -2.64 2.24
CA LEU A 40 -10.59 -3.93 2.14
C LEU A 40 -9.15 -3.79 2.61
N LEU A 41 -8.46 -2.78 2.08
CA LEU A 41 -7.07 -2.49 2.36
C LEU A 41 -6.82 -1.00 2.23
N SER A 42 -6.02 -0.43 3.13
CA SER A 42 -5.58 0.97 3.05
C SER A 42 -4.06 0.98 3.07
N LEU A 43 -3.42 1.63 2.09
CA LEU A 43 -1.97 1.67 1.96
C LEU A 43 -1.47 3.12 2.00
N PRO A 44 -0.29 3.39 2.60
CA PRO A 44 0.29 4.73 2.57
C PRO A 44 0.73 5.10 1.15
N ALA A 45 0.49 6.34 0.75
CA ALA A 45 0.84 6.90 -0.54
C ALA A 45 2.29 7.42 -0.51
N LEU A 46 3.25 6.50 -0.64
CA LEU A 46 4.69 6.77 -0.49
C LEU A 46 5.36 7.18 -1.81
N ASP A 47 4.69 6.98 -2.96
CA ASP A 47 5.25 7.15 -4.29
C ASP A 47 4.65 8.41 -4.94
N ASP A 48 5.33 9.56 -4.83
CA ASP A 48 4.88 10.85 -5.41
C ASP A 48 3.41 11.22 -5.07
N GLY A 49 3.03 10.97 -3.81
CA GLY A 49 1.67 11.23 -3.32
C GLY A 49 0.64 10.17 -3.71
N GLY A 50 1.06 9.08 -4.36
CA GLY A 50 0.27 7.89 -4.68
C GLY A 50 0.96 6.60 -4.23
N ILE A 51 0.55 5.47 -4.81
CA ILE A 51 1.15 4.16 -4.57
C ILE A 51 1.44 3.43 -5.88
N ASP A 52 2.54 2.70 -5.94
CA ASP A 52 2.85 1.82 -7.05
C ASP A 52 1.71 0.82 -7.36
N PHE A 53 1.33 0.76 -8.64
CA PHE A 53 0.20 0.01 -9.17
C PHE A 53 0.36 -1.50 -8.92
N ASP A 54 1.54 -2.05 -9.23
CA ASP A 54 1.77 -3.50 -9.13
C ASP A 54 1.82 -3.94 -7.66
N THR A 55 2.39 -3.10 -6.80
CA THR A 55 2.40 -3.29 -5.34
C THR A 55 0.99 -3.32 -4.77
N ALA A 56 0.16 -2.34 -5.15
CA ALA A 56 -1.23 -2.30 -4.74
C ALA A 56 -2.01 -3.52 -5.26
N LEU A 57 -1.79 -3.92 -6.52
CA LEU A 57 -2.50 -5.03 -7.16
C LEU A 57 -2.17 -6.36 -6.47
N ALA A 58 -0.88 -6.60 -6.19
CA ALA A 58 -0.42 -7.77 -5.47
C ALA A 58 -0.97 -7.80 -4.03
N ALA A 59 -0.94 -6.67 -3.33
CA ALA A 59 -1.44 -6.59 -1.96
C ALA A 59 -2.95 -6.87 -1.89
N CYS A 60 -3.74 -6.27 -2.79
CA CYS A 60 -5.18 -6.51 -2.87
C CYS A 60 -5.51 -7.94 -3.29
N GLY A 61 -4.79 -8.48 -4.29
CA GLY A 61 -4.94 -9.87 -4.73
C GLY A 61 -4.70 -10.87 -3.58
N LEU A 62 -3.74 -10.59 -2.70
CA LEU A 62 -3.45 -11.42 -1.53
C LEU A 62 -4.62 -11.42 -0.54
N VAL A 63 -5.09 -10.23 -0.12
CA VAL A 63 -6.14 -10.11 0.89
C VAL A 63 -7.53 -10.51 0.38
N ALA A 64 -7.75 -10.43 -0.94
CA ALA A 64 -8.99 -10.87 -1.59
C ALA A 64 -9.04 -12.39 -1.85
N GLY A 65 -8.09 -13.17 -1.31
CA GLY A 65 -8.07 -14.62 -1.47
C GLY A 65 -7.34 -15.07 -2.74
N ASN A 66 -6.17 -14.51 -3.02
CA ASN A 66 -5.30 -14.88 -4.13
C ASN A 66 -5.93 -14.65 -5.51
N ARG A 67 -6.61 -13.50 -5.69
CA ARG A 67 -7.33 -13.11 -6.92
C ARG A 67 -6.36 -12.57 -7.98
N TRP A 68 -5.43 -13.41 -8.41
CA TRP A 68 -4.32 -13.00 -9.30
C TRP A 68 -4.72 -12.83 -10.76
N SER A 69 -5.66 -13.65 -11.24
CA SER A 69 -5.99 -13.73 -12.66
C SER A 69 -7.10 -12.78 -13.10
N ASP A 70 -7.93 -12.33 -12.16
CA ASP A 70 -9.16 -11.60 -12.44
C ASP A 70 -9.42 -10.43 -11.48
N GLY A 71 -8.46 -10.10 -10.59
CA GLY A 71 -8.46 -8.86 -9.82
C GLY A 71 -7.98 -7.69 -10.67
N PHE A 72 -8.69 -6.57 -10.59
CA PHE A 72 -8.36 -5.33 -11.31
C PHE A 72 -8.86 -4.12 -10.53
N PHE A 73 -8.33 -2.93 -10.81
CA PHE A 73 -8.80 -1.71 -10.19
C PHE A 73 -9.93 -1.06 -10.98
N SER A 74 -10.89 -0.46 -10.27
CA SER A 74 -11.96 0.34 -10.88
C SER A 74 -12.21 1.62 -10.09
N SER A 75 -12.69 2.65 -10.77
CA SER A 75 -13.14 3.89 -10.14
C SER A 75 -14.59 3.82 -9.64
N ASP A 76 -15.33 2.76 -10.00
CA ASP A 76 -16.71 2.53 -9.54
C ASP A 76 -16.91 1.13 -8.97
N ARG A 77 -17.96 0.96 -8.17
CA ARG A 77 -18.26 -0.30 -7.48
C ARG A 77 -18.63 -1.44 -8.43
N SER A 78 -19.21 -1.13 -9.59
CA SER A 78 -19.65 -2.15 -10.56
C SER A 78 -18.49 -2.72 -11.38
N GLY A 79 -17.32 -2.09 -11.35
CA GLY A 79 -16.18 -2.47 -12.18
C GLY A 79 -16.31 -2.00 -13.63
N ALA A 80 -17.26 -1.11 -13.95
CA ALA A 80 -17.53 -0.71 -15.34
C ALA A 80 -16.47 0.25 -15.88
N VAL A 81 -15.88 1.07 -15.02
CA VAL A 81 -14.80 1.99 -15.33
C VAL A 81 -13.49 1.42 -14.78
N SER A 82 -12.87 0.54 -15.56
CA SER A 82 -11.54 -0.02 -15.27
C SER A 82 -10.49 1.09 -15.16
N VAL A 83 -9.57 0.93 -14.22
CA VAL A 83 -8.41 1.81 -14.06
C VAL A 83 -7.23 1.13 -14.76
N GLU A 84 -6.85 1.69 -15.90
CA GLU A 84 -5.64 1.30 -16.60
C GLU A 84 -4.40 1.68 -15.80
N ARG A 85 -3.33 0.90 -15.97
CA ARG A 85 -2.03 1.20 -15.35
C ARG A 85 -1.51 2.55 -15.86
N PRO A 86 -1.24 3.54 -14.97
CA PRO A 86 -0.62 4.80 -15.37
C PRO A 86 0.77 4.58 -15.99
N GLU A 87 1.21 5.48 -16.87
CA GLU A 87 2.52 5.37 -17.53
C GLU A 87 3.70 5.32 -16.54
N ASP A 88 3.60 6.07 -15.44
CA ASP A 88 4.57 6.06 -14.35
C ASP A 88 4.31 4.98 -13.29
N GLY A 89 3.23 4.22 -13.45
CA GLY A 89 2.82 3.17 -12.53
C GLY A 89 2.25 3.65 -11.20
N ILE A 90 1.94 4.93 -11.01
CA ILE A 90 1.52 5.45 -9.70
C ILE A 90 0.02 5.77 -9.66
N LEU A 91 -0.69 5.08 -8.78
CA LEU A 91 -2.10 5.33 -8.45
C LEU A 91 -2.21 6.51 -7.46
N ARG A 92 -2.82 7.62 -7.90
CA ARG A 92 -2.88 8.88 -7.12
C ARG A 92 -4.25 9.24 -6.57
N GLU A 93 -5.31 8.57 -7.01
CA GLU A 93 -6.63 8.83 -6.45
C GLU A 93 -6.69 8.30 -5.00
N PRO A 94 -7.48 8.94 -4.13
CA PRO A 94 -7.57 8.53 -2.72
C PRO A 94 -8.25 7.18 -2.53
N GLN A 95 -8.95 6.70 -3.57
CA GLN A 95 -9.81 5.52 -3.49
C GLN A 95 -9.85 4.77 -4.82
N TYR A 96 -9.83 3.44 -4.73
CA TYR A 96 -10.12 2.52 -5.82
C TYR A 96 -11.01 1.38 -5.34
N PHE A 97 -11.75 0.75 -6.25
CA PHE A 97 -12.32 -0.57 -6.03
C PHE A 97 -11.34 -1.64 -6.52
N PHE A 98 -11.28 -2.76 -5.81
CA PHE A 98 -10.59 -3.99 -6.22
C PHE A 98 -11.49 -5.20 -5.96
#